data_AF-A0A1I3DSK0-F1
#
_entry.id   AF-A0A1I3DSK0-F1
#
_cell.length_a   1.000
_cell.length_b   1.000
_cell.length_c   1.000
_cell.angle_alpha   90.00
_cell.angle_beta   90.00
_cell.angle_gamma   90.00
#
_symmetry.space_group_name_H-M   'P 1'
#
loop_
_entity.id
_entity.type
_entity.pdbx_description
1 polymer ?
#
loop_
_entity_poly.entity_id
_entity_poly.type
_entity_poly.pdbx_seq_one_letter_code
_entity_poly.pdbx_strand_id
1 'polypeptide(L)'
;MYDDTHDPDRFDPQVWSRAILHDHYASDPAWQDRLRHLVLVDGRLVDTWTEPVEGTPWQAHAEHFDREARRHAAPPAPPQAPPYERALLWLEDACGGRAGVHELDAAPLVDVDDRPEASDPADRERLAQTVEHLDGVAATVLTDALGPAQADELGIALRRALALVWQARPDVVRRPRSPQHLAGTLCWVVGKANGLFGPQGSVRMKEVREALAVGASLAGNHAEVEDALWGLRSRNRTCFRPSGLPDLLLTGRSDLLVSGVRRHLVRVREQALVAQAAQAA
;
A
#
# COMPACT_ATOMS: atom_id res chain seq x y z
N MET A 1 13.71 -8.29 30.60
CA MET A 1 12.70 -9.36 30.58
C MET A 1 11.51 -8.78 29.84
N TYR A 2 11.55 -8.85 28.51
CA TYR A 2 10.46 -8.38 27.64
C TYR A 2 9.44 -9.52 27.54
N ASP A 3 8.17 -9.18 27.73
CA ASP A 3 7.04 -10.11 27.69
C ASP A 3 6.80 -10.56 26.25
N ASP A 4 7.04 -11.84 26.00
CA ASP A 4 7.07 -12.51 24.70
C ASP A 4 5.70 -13.15 24.41
N THR A 5 4.63 -12.35 24.54
CA THR A 5 3.23 -12.78 24.31
C THR A 5 2.56 -12.05 23.15
N HIS A 6 3.34 -11.42 22.27
CA HIS A 6 2.80 -10.91 21.01
C HIS A 6 2.55 -12.06 20.04
N ASP A 7 1.41 -12.72 20.22
CA ASP A 7 0.84 -13.62 19.23
C ASP A 7 0.35 -12.78 18.05
N PRO A 8 1.03 -12.80 16.89
CA PRO A 8 0.62 -12.02 15.72
C PRO A 8 -0.72 -12.51 15.14
N ASP A 9 -1.26 -13.65 15.60
CA ASP A 9 -2.55 -14.19 15.21
C ASP A 9 -3.69 -13.86 16.21
N ARG A 10 -3.40 -13.22 17.36
CA ARG A 10 -4.45 -12.85 18.33
C ARG A 10 -5.11 -11.52 17.96
N PHE A 11 -6.16 -11.63 17.16
CA PHE A 11 -7.04 -10.51 16.83
C PHE A 11 -7.88 -10.07 18.05
N ASP A 12 -7.73 -8.81 18.47
CA ASP A 12 -8.58 -8.17 19.49
C ASP A 12 -9.60 -7.20 18.85
N PRO A 13 -10.90 -7.56 18.79
CA PRO A 13 -11.94 -6.70 18.25
C PRO A 13 -12.15 -5.39 19.04
N GLN A 14 -11.67 -5.28 20.28
CA GLN A 14 -11.80 -4.04 21.07
C GLN A 14 -10.78 -2.97 20.68
N VAL A 15 -9.61 -3.34 20.16
CA VAL A 15 -8.58 -2.39 19.68
C VAL A 15 -9.11 -1.54 18.51
N TRP A 16 -9.98 -2.12 17.68
CA TRP A 16 -10.65 -1.44 16.57
C TRP A 16 -11.61 -0.33 17.03
N SER A 17 -12.25 -0.47 18.19
CA SER A 17 -13.17 0.55 18.72
C SER A 17 -12.46 1.76 19.35
N ARG A 18 -11.22 1.59 19.84
CA ARG A 18 -10.47 2.66 20.53
C ARG A 18 -9.62 3.54 19.61
N ALA A 19 -9.13 3.02 18.50
CA ALA A 19 -8.24 3.75 17.59
C ALA A 19 -8.94 4.81 16.71
N ILE A 20 -10.27 4.89 16.75
CA ILE A 20 -11.08 5.77 15.88
C ILE A 20 -11.54 7.06 16.62
N LEU A 21 -11.27 7.20 17.92
CA LEU A 21 -11.78 8.29 18.76
C LEU A 21 -10.66 9.21 19.28
N HIS A 22 -9.78 9.69 18.42
CA HIS A 22 -8.87 10.81 18.72
C HIS A 22 -9.23 12.04 17.89
N ASP A 23 -10.47 12.49 18.04
CA ASP A 23 -10.93 13.81 17.58
C ASP A 23 -11.26 14.70 18.80
N HIS A 24 -10.35 14.68 19.78
CA HIS A 24 -10.45 15.43 21.05
C HIS A 24 -9.85 16.85 20.97
N TYR A 25 -10.00 17.53 19.83
CA TYR A 25 -9.54 18.93 19.67
C TYR A 25 -10.63 19.99 19.88
N ALA A 26 -11.83 19.62 20.34
CA ALA A 26 -12.95 20.56 20.42
C ALA A 26 -13.03 21.41 21.70
N SER A 27 -12.07 21.36 22.63
CA SER A 27 -12.16 22.17 23.85
C SER A 27 -10.82 22.30 24.59
N ASP A 28 -9.83 22.92 23.94
CA ASP A 28 -8.65 23.45 24.64
C ASP A 28 -8.91 24.92 25.02
N PRO A 29 -8.85 25.33 26.30
CA PRO A 29 -9.01 26.73 26.71
C PRO A 29 -7.97 27.68 26.07
N ALA A 30 -6.90 27.17 25.46
CA ALA A 30 -5.91 27.95 24.70
C ALA A 30 -6.47 28.68 23.45
N TRP A 31 -7.72 28.40 23.03
CA TRP A 31 -8.36 29.11 21.92
C TRP A 31 -8.85 30.52 22.28
N GLN A 32 -8.73 30.95 23.54
CA GLN A 32 -9.10 32.30 23.97
C GLN A 32 -8.03 33.34 23.54
N ASP A 33 -6.76 32.95 23.44
CA ASP A 33 -5.65 33.84 23.12
C ASP A 33 -5.35 33.91 21.62
N ARG A 34 -6.25 34.57 20.87
CA ARG A 34 -6.22 34.60 19.40
C ARG A 34 -5.32 35.67 18.79
N LEU A 35 -4.89 36.66 19.57
CA LEU A 35 -3.99 37.71 19.11
C LEU A 35 -2.55 37.32 19.46
N ARG A 36 -1.71 37.14 18.45
CA ARG A 36 -0.27 36.89 18.63
C ARG A 36 0.52 38.17 18.38
N HIS A 37 1.27 38.58 19.40
CA HIS A 37 2.23 39.68 19.30
C HIS A 37 3.60 39.13 18.95
N LEU A 38 4.29 39.84 18.07
CA LEU A 38 5.65 39.53 17.62
C LEU A 38 6.52 40.77 17.85
N VAL A 39 7.59 40.64 18.63
CA VAL A 39 8.56 41.71 18.83
C VAL A 39 9.78 41.45 17.96
N LEU A 40 10.07 42.41 17.07
CA LEU A 40 11.22 42.34 16.20
C LEU A 40 12.23 43.44 16.53
N VAL A 41 13.51 43.09 16.59
CA VAL A 41 14.64 44.01 16.71
C VAL A 41 15.57 43.74 15.52
N ASP A 42 15.84 44.77 14.71
CA ASP A 42 16.62 44.67 13.46
C ASP A 42 16.13 43.54 12.51
N GLY A 43 14.81 43.39 12.41
CA GLY A 43 14.17 42.36 11.59
C GLY A 43 14.29 40.93 12.16
N ARG A 44 14.83 40.77 13.37
CA ARG A 44 14.94 39.47 14.06
C ARG A 44 13.86 39.37 15.13
N LEU A 45 13.12 38.27 15.14
CA LEU A 45 12.15 37.97 16.18
C LEU A 45 12.88 37.74 17.51
N VAL A 46 12.56 38.53 18.53
CA VAL A 46 13.17 38.45 19.87
C VAL A 46 12.20 37.97 20.94
N ASP A 47 10.89 38.18 20.73
CA ASP A 47 9.86 37.76 21.67
C ASP A 47 8.53 37.49 20.97
N THR A 48 7.69 36.65 21.58
CA THR A 48 6.32 36.41 21.17
C THR A 48 5.44 36.05 22.35
N TRP A 49 4.27 36.67 22.43
CA TRP A 49 3.22 36.27 23.36
C TRP A 49 1.86 36.30 22.69
N THR A 50 0.87 35.74 23.37
CA THR A 50 -0.52 35.72 22.94
C THR A 50 -1.40 36.34 24.01
N GLU A 51 -2.51 36.95 23.59
CA GLU A 51 -3.54 37.48 24.50
C GLU A 51 -4.94 37.34 23.88
N PRO A 52 -6.01 37.48 24.68
CA PRO A 52 -7.37 37.51 24.16
C PRO A 52 -7.57 38.66 23.18
N VAL A 53 -8.25 38.40 22.07
CA VAL A 53 -8.56 39.44 21.08
C VAL A 53 -9.73 40.33 21.51
N GLU A 54 -10.57 39.84 22.44
CA GLU A 54 -11.76 40.53 22.93
C GLU A 54 -11.39 41.84 23.64
N GLY A 55 -12.06 42.94 23.25
CA GLY A 55 -11.78 44.28 23.78
C GLY A 55 -10.55 44.97 23.19
N THR A 56 -9.77 44.31 22.33
CA THR A 56 -8.64 44.93 21.63
C THR A 56 -9.08 45.63 20.34
N PRO A 57 -8.28 46.58 19.80
CA PRO A 57 -8.53 47.18 18.48
C PRO A 57 -8.57 46.17 17.32
N TRP A 58 -8.06 44.95 17.53
CA TRP A 58 -7.96 43.89 16.53
C TRP A 58 -9.19 42.99 16.47
N GLN A 59 -10.13 43.13 17.41
CA GLN A 59 -11.33 42.30 17.48
C GLN A 59 -12.11 42.27 16.16
N ALA A 60 -12.32 43.44 15.53
CA ALA A 60 -13.05 43.53 14.27
C ALA A 60 -12.37 42.76 13.12
N HIS A 61 -11.03 42.70 13.12
CA HIS A 61 -10.26 41.94 12.12
C HIS A 61 -10.37 40.44 12.37
N ALA A 62 -10.27 40.01 13.63
CA ALA A 62 -10.46 38.59 13.98
C ALA A 62 -11.86 38.10 13.61
N GLU A 63 -12.90 38.88 13.92
CA GLU A 63 -14.27 38.56 13.52
C GLU A 63 -14.46 38.53 12.00
N HIS A 64 -13.75 39.39 11.26
CA HIS A 64 -13.75 39.36 9.81
C HIS A 64 -13.14 38.05 9.29
N PHE A 65 -11.97 37.68 9.78
CA PHE A 65 -11.35 36.41 9.42
C PHE A 65 -12.19 35.20 9.82
N ASP A 66 -12.92 35.24 10.94
CA ASP A 66 -13.88 34.18 11.29
C ASP A 66 -15.04 34.08 10.31
N ARG A 67 -15.52 35.21 9.80
CA ARG A 67 -16.57 35.21 8.78
C ARG A 67 -16.03 34.67 7.46
N GLU A 68 -14.81 35.03 7.07
CA GLU A 68 -14.17 34.48 5.87
C GLU A 68 -13.90 32.98 6.03
N ALA A 69 -13.34 32.55 7.17
CA ALA A 69 -13.12 31.15 7.48
C ALA A 69 -14.43 30.35 7.48
N ARG A 70 -15.53 30.91 7.98
CA ARG A 70 -16.86 30.28 7.91
C ARG A 70 -17.45 30.27 6.50
N ARG A 71 -17.20 31.29 5.67
CA ARG A 71 -17.61 31.33 4.26
C ARG A 71 -16.86 30.31 3.42
N HIS A 72 -15.59 30.09 3.75
CA HIS A 72 -14.73 29.10 3.11
C HIS A 72 -14.71 27.76 3.87
N ALA A 73 -15.50 27.62 4.94
CA ALA A 73 -15.62 26.37 5.64
C ALA A 73 -16.19 25.37 4.66
N ALA A 74 -15.40 24.34 4.37
CA ALA A 74 -15.89 23.22 3.59
C ALA A 74 -17.17 22.70 4.28
N PRO A 75 -18.20 22.29 3.52
CA PRO A 75 -19.33 21.60 4.10
C PRO A 75 -18.82 20.43 4.96
N PRO A 76 -19.54 20.07 6.04
CA PRO A 76 -19.13 18.94 6.87
C PRO A 76 -18.89 17.74 5.97
N ALA A 77 -17.74 17.08 6.17
CA ALA A 77 -17.41 15.91 5.38
C ALA A 77 -18.55 14.89 5.51
N PRO A 78 -18.93 14.20 4.42
CA PRO A 78 -19.91 13.14 4.51
C PRO A 78 -19.47 12.12 5.57
N PRO A 79 -20.41 11.46 6.26
CA PRO A 79 -20.07 10.43 7.23
C PRO A 79 -19.18 9.39 6.57
N GLN A 80 -18.11 8.98 7.26
CA GLN A 80 -17.22 7.96 6.74
C GLN A 80 -17.98 6.65 6.59
N ALA A 81 -17.70 5.93 5.49
CA ALA A 81 -18.25 4.60 5.30
C ALA A 81 -17.87 3.68 6.48
N PRO A 82 -18.78 2.78 6.91
CA PRO A 82 -18.49 1.80 7.94
C PRO A 82 -17.21 1.00 7.67
N PRO A 83 -16.47 0.56 8.70
CA PRO A 83 -15.20 -0.15 8.52
C PRO A 83 -15.27 -1.36 7.58
N TYR A 84 -16.36 -2.13 7.62
CA TYR A 84 -16.55 -3.30 6.76
C TYR A 84 -16.66 -2.91 5.28
N GLU A 85 -17.32 -1.80 4.95
CA GLU A 85 -17.45 -1.31 3.57
C GLU A 85 -16.09 -0.89 3.02
N ARG A 86 -15.31 -0.16 3.81
CA ARG A 86 -13.95 0.23 3.41
C ARG A 86 -13.04 -0.98 3.23
N ALA A 87 -13.19 -2.00 4.07
CA ALA A 87 -12.42 -3.24 3.92
C ALA A 87 -12.79 -3.99 2.64
N LEU A 88 -14.07 -4.09 2.30
CA LEU A 88 -14.53 -4.70 1.05
C LEU A 88 -14.05 -3.91 -0.18
N LEU A 89 -14.15 -2.59 -0.16
CA LEU A 89 -13.63 -1.74 -1.25
C LEU A 89 -12.11 -1.89 -1.43
N TRP A 90 -11.37 -2.00 -0.32
CA TRP A 90 -9.92 -2.23 -0.36
C TRP A 90 -9.59 -3.61 -0.94
N LEU A 91 -10.35 -4.65 -0.56
CA LEU A 91 -10.21 -5.99 -1.12
C LEU A 91 -10.54 -6.01 -2.62
N GLU A 92 -11.55 -5.24 -3.06
CA GLU A 92 -11.87 -5.08 -4.48
C GLU A 92 -10.66 -4.51 -5.24
N ASP A 93 -10.00 -3.48 -4.74
CA ASP A 93 -8.77 -2.94 -5.35
C ASP A 93 -7.61 -3.95 -5.30
N ALA A 94 -7.48 -4.75 -4.24
CA ALA A 94 -6.42 -5.77 -4.16
C ALA A 94 -6.63 -6.92 -5.17
N CYS A 95 -7.87 -7.37 -5.33
CA CYS A 95 -8.22 -8.59 -6.08
C CYS A 95 -8.68 -8.32 -7.51
N GLY A 96 -8.77 -7.06 -7.95
CA GLY A 96 -9.17 -6.70 -9.31
C GLY A 96 -10.67 -6.54 -9.51
N GLY A 97 -11.41 -6.29 -8.44
CA GLY A 97 -12.84 -6.02 -8.40
C GLY A 97 -13.62 -7.05 -7.57
N ARG A 98 -14.94 -6.85 -7.49
CA ARG A 98 -15.85 -7.67 -6.68
C ARG A 98 -15.82 -9.16 -7.02
N ALA A 99 -15.79 -9.50 -8.32
CA ALA A 99 -15.70 -10.89 -8.76
C ALA A 99 -14.41 -11.54 -8.23
N GLY A 100 -13.28 -10.85 -8.33
CA GLY A 100 -12.00 -11.32 -7.80
C GLY A 100 -12.00 -11.50 -6.28
N VAL A 101 -12.73 -10.67 -5.53
CA VAL A 101 -12.92 -10.85 -4.08
C VAL A 101 -13.75 -12.09 -3.77
N HIS A 102 -14.81 -12.36 -4.52
CA HIS A 102 -15.65 -13.54 -4.32
C HIS A 102 -14.94 -14.84 -4.70
N GLU A 103 -14.17 -14.83 -5.80
CA GLU A 103 -13.40 -15.98 -6.27
C GLU A 103 -12.11 -16.22 -5.48
N LEU A 104 -11.74 -15.29 -4.60
CA LEU A 104 -10.53 -15.42 -3.79
C LEU A 104 -10.61 -16.68 -2.91
N ASP A 105 -9.68 -17.61 -3.13
CA ASP A 105 -9.48 -18.81 -2.33
C ASP A 105 -8.09 -18.81 -1.67
N ALA A 106 -7.79 -19.85 -0.90
CA ALA A 106 -6.54 -20.02 -0.16
C ALA A 106 -5.54 -21.00 -0.80
N ALA A 107 -5.86 -21.54 -1.98
CA ALA A 107 -5.03 -22.52 -2.65
C ALA A 107 -3.67 -21.91 -3.08
N PRO A 108 -2.59 -22.70 -3.04
CA PRO A 108 -1.32 -22.30 -3.63
C PRO A 108 -1.43 -21.97 -5.11
N LEU A 109 -0.62 -21.02 -5.56
CA LEU A 109 -0.47 -20.76 -6.99
C LEU A 109 0.05 -22.02 -7.69
N VAL A 110 -0.60 -22.36 -8.80
CA VAL A 110 -0.18 -23.46 -9.66
C VAL A 110 0.77 -22.93 -10.72
N ASP A 111 1.87 -23.64 -10.92
CA ASP A 111 2.82 -23.39 -12.01
C ASP A 111 2.18 -23.88 -13.31
N VAL A 112 1.61 -22.92 -14.05
CA VAL A 112 1.21 -23.09 -15.43
C VAL A 112 2.32 -22.49 -16.28
N ASP A 113 2.61 -23.09 -17.44
CA ASP A 113 3.63 -22.57 -18.35
C ASP A 113 3.15 -21.25 -18.98
N ASP A 114 3.28 -20.16 -18.21
CA ASP A 114 2.87 -18.81 -18.56
C ASP A 114 4.00 -18.05 -19.28
N ARG A 115 4.95 -18.76 -19.92
CA ARG A 115 6.11 -18.12 -20.54
C ARG A 115 5.65 -17.16 -21.66
N PRO A 116 6.03 -15.88 -21.61
CA PRO A 116 5.63 -14.93 -22.63
C PRO A 116 6.25 -15.31 -23.99
N GLU A 117 5.41 -15.43 -25.01
CA GLU A 117 5.84 -15.63 -26.38
C GLU A 117 6.16 -14.29 -27.05
N ALA A 118 7.34 -14.20 -27.67
CA ALA A 118 7.76 -13.04 -28.45
C ALA A 118 8.25 -13.47 -29.83
N SER A 119 7.85 -12.75 -30.88
CA SER A 119 8.28 -13.05 -32.25
C SER A 119 9.72 -12.60 -32.50
N ASP A 120 10.13 -11.48 -31.92
CA ASP A 120 11.48 -10.92 -32.06
C ASP A 120 12.50 -11.75 -31.26
N PRO A 121 13.59 -12.25 -31.87
CA PRO A 121 14.67 -12.94 -31.16
C PRO A 121 15.26 -12.15 -29.98
N ALA A 122 15.39 -10.82 -30.09
CA ALA A 122 15.95 -9.99 -29.01
C ALA A 122 15.01 -9.91 -27.80
N ASP A 123 13.70 -9.85 -28.05
CA ASP A 123 12.70 -9.89 -26.98
C ASP A 123 12.65 -11.26 -26.31
N ARG A 124 12.75 -12.36 -27.09
CA ARG A 124 12.81 -13.72 -26.54
C ARG A 124 14.00 -13.91 -25.61
N GLU A 125 15.19 -13.48 -26.05
CA GLU A 125 16.40 -13.57 -25.23
C GLU A 125 16.25 -12.75 -23.94
N ARG A 126 15.70 -11.54 -24.04
CA ARG A 126 15.48 -10.67 -22.89
C ARG A 126 14.51 -11.27 -21.88
N LEU A 127 13.40 -11.85 -22.35
CA LEU A 127 12.41 -12.53 -21.51
C LEU A 127 13.04 -13.74 -20.82
N ALA A 128 13.78 -14.57 -21.57
CA ALA A 128 14.47 -15.74 -21.02
C ALA A 128 15.48 -15.35 -19.93
N GLN A 129 16.33 -14.35 -20.18
CA GLN A 129 17.28 -13.83 -19.19
C GLN A 129 16.57 -13.25 -17.97
N THR A 130 15.43 -12.57 -18.15
CA THR A 130 14.65 -12.05 -17.02
C THR A 130 14.10 -13.19 -16.17
N VAL A 131 13.54 -14.23 -16.78
CA VAL A 131 13.06 -15.43 -16.07
C VAL A 131 14.19 -16.10 -15.30
N GLU A 132 15.36 -16.29 -15.91
CA GLU A 132 16.54 -16.87 -15.24
C GLU A 132 16.94 -16.08 -13.99
N HIS A 133 16.91 -14.74 -14.07
CA HIS A 133 17.18 -13.90 -12.91
C HIS A 133 16.11 -13.98 -11.82
N LEU A 134 14.83 -14.07 -12.19
CA LEU A 134 13.73 -14.26 -11.23
C LEU A 134 13.85 -15.61 -10.52
N ASP A 135 14.11 -16.67 -11.27
CA ASP A 135 14.30 -18.02 -10.73
C ASP A 135 15.54 -18.10 -9.84
N GLY A 136 16.62 -17.42 -10.21
CA GLY A 136 17.83 -17.30 -9.39
C GLY A 136 17.59 -16.58 -8.06
N VAL A 137 16.79 -15.51 -8.06
CA VAL A 137 16.40 -14.80 -6.82
C VAL A 137 15.48 -15.68 -5.95
N ALA A 138 14.55 -16.42 -6.57
CA ALA A 138 13.68 -17.36 -5.85
C ALA A 138 14.47 -18.49 -5.18
N ALA A 139 15.39 -19.11 -5.93
CA ALA A 139 16.21 -20.23 -5.46
C ALA A 139 17.26 -19.84 -4.40
N THR A 140 17.56 -18.55 -4.24
CA THR A 140 18.55 -18.05 -3.28
C THR A 140 17.88 -17.21 -2.19
N VAL A 141 17.74 -15.90 -2.44
CA VAL A 141 17.27 -14.90 -1.47
C VAL A 141 15.92 -15.28 -0.86
N LEU A 142 14.96 -15.70 -1.69
CA LEU A 142 13.61 -16.00 -1.19
C LEU A 142 13.56 -17.34 -0.46
N THR A 143 14.31 -18.34 -0.94
CA THR A 143 14.41 -19.65 -0.27
C THR A 143 15.03 -19.51 1.12
N ASP A 144 16.11 -18.72 1.25
CA ASP A 144 16.78 -18.47 2.52
C ASP A 144 15.86 -17.73 3.53
N ALA A 145 15.03 -16.81 3.03
CA ALA A 145 14.20 -15.97 3.88
C ALA A 145 12.82 -16.57 4.23
N LEU A 146 12.22 -17.37 3.34
CA LEU A 146 10.83 -17.84 3.44
C LEU A 146 10.69 -19.37 3.49
N GLY A 147 11.78 -20.09 3.19
CA GLY A 147 11.76 -21.54 2.94
C GLY A 147 11.32 -21.89 1.52
N PRO A 148 11.61 -23.12 1.07
CA PRO A 148 11.50 -23.52 -0.34
C PRO A 148 10.07 -23.42 -0.88
N ALA A 149 9.08 -23.91 -0.13
CA ALA A 149 7.69 -23.94 -0.62
C ALA A 149 7.10 -22.54 -0.89
N GLN A 150 7.43 -21.55 -0.04
CA GLN A 150 6.95 -20.17 -0.24
C GLN A 150 7.76 -19.45 -1.32
N ALA A 151 9.06 -19.74 -1.41
CA ALA A 151 9.92 -19.20 -2.47
C ALA A 151 9.48 -19.69 -3.86
N ASP A 152 9.13 -20.97 -3.99
CA ASP A 152 8.61 -21.55 -5.24
C ASP A 152 7.30 -20.87 -5.67
N GLU A 153 6.35 -20.73 -4.74
CA GLU A 153 5.06 -20.07 -5.00
C GLU A 153 5.25 -18.61 -5.45
N LEU A 154 6.18 -17.91 -4.81
CA LEU A 154 6.52 -16.54 -5.18
C LEU A 154 7.24 -16.46 -6.52
N GLY A 155 8.09 -17.45 -6.85
CA GLY A 155 8.69 -17.59 -8.18
C GLY A 155 7.64 -17.70 -9.28
N ILE A 156 6.57 -18.48 -9.04
CA ILE A 156 5.41 -18.57 -9.93
C ILE A 156 4.76 -17.19 -10.10
N ALA A 157 4.50 -16.48 -8.99
CA ALA A 157 3.92 -15.14 -9.05
C ALA A 157 4.80 -14.14 -9.85
N LEU A 158 6.12 -14.22 -9.71
CA LEU A 158 7.07 -13.38 -10.43
C LEU A 158 7.05 -13.65 -11.95
N ARG A 159 7.08 -14.92 -12.36
CA ARG A 159 7.00 -15.31 -13.78
C ARG A 159 5.66 -14.90 -14.38
N ARG A 160 4.56 -15.11 -13.65
CA ARG A 160 3.23 -14.66 -14.08
C ARG A 160 3.15 -13.13 -14.21
N ALA A 161 3.73 -12.38 -13.28
CA ALA A 161 3.79 -10.92 -13.39
C ALA A 161 4.55 -10.47 -14.65
N LEU A 162 5.69 -11.10 -14.97
CA LEU A 162 6.41 -10.81 -16.23
C LEU A 162 5.53 -11.07 -17.46
N ALA A 163 4.83 -12.21 -17.49
CA ALA A 163 3.93 -12.56 -18.59
C ALA A 163 2.80 -11.55 -18.76
N LEU A 164 2.16 -11.13 -17.66
CA LEU A 164 1.10 -10.14 -17.66
C LEU A 164 1.57 -8.77 -18.14
N VAL A 165 2.74 -8.32 -17.66
CA VAL A 165 3.34 -7.06 -18.10
C VAL A 165 3.68 -7.12 -19.59
N TRP A 166 4.24 -8.23 -20.07
CA TRP A 166 4.53 -8.42 -21.49
C TRP A 166 3.26 -8.35 -22.35
N GLN A 167 2.19 -9.05 -21.96
CA GLN A 167 0.93 -9.05 -22.69
C GLN A 167 0.27 -7.67 -22.72
N ALA A 168 0.32 -6.93 -21.60
CA ALA A 168 -0.32 -5.62 -21.50
C ALA A 168 0.49 -4.51 -22.17
N ARG A 169 1.81 -4.47 -21.91
CA ARG A 169 2.72 -3.39 -22.30
C ARG A 169 4.16 -3.88 -22.55
N PRO A 170 4.44 -4.44 -23.75
CA PRO A 170 5.79 -4.90 -24.12
C PRO A 170 6.89 -3.83 -23.98
N ASP A 171 6.55 -2.54 -24.15
CA ASP A 171 7.47 -1.41 -23.97
C ASP A 171 8.09 -1.36 -22.57
N VAL A 172 7.32 -1.72 -21.53
CA VAL A 172 7.77 -1.73 -20.13
C VAL A 172 8.82 -2.81 -19.89
N VAL A 173 8.76 -3.91 -20.62
CA VAL A 173 9.77 -4.98 -20.58
C VAL A 173 11.05 -4.57 -21.31
N ARG A 174 10.92 -3.84 -22.43
CA ARG A 174 12.05 -3.42 -23.28
C ARG A 174 12.84 -2.24 -22.70
N ARG A 175 12.16 -1.28 -22.07
CA ARG A 175 12.76 -0.02 -21.59
C ARG A 175 13.83 -0.13 -20.48
N PRO A 176 13.74 -1.04 -19.50
CA PRO A 176 14.76 -1.18 -18.46
C PRO A 176 16.17 -1.34 -19.03
N ARG A 177 17.19 -0.88 -18.30
CA ARG A 177 18.58 -0.90 -18.78
C ARG A 177 19.10 -2.31 -19.05
N SER A 178 18.62 -3.30 -18.31
CA SER A 178 19.00 -4.70 -18.45
C SER A 178 17.90 -5.63 -17.91
N PRO A 179 17.92 -6.94 -18.26
CA PRO A 179 17.03 -7.94 -17.68
C PRO A 179 17.07 -7.99 -16.15
N GLN A 180 18.25 -7.83 -15.53
CA GLN A 180 18.41 -7.78 -14.07
C GLN A 180 17.61 -6.63 -13.45
N HIS A 181 17.59 -5.45 -14.10
CA HIS A 181 16.82 -4.31 -13.59
C HIS A 181 15.31 -4.58 -13.68
N LEU A 182 14.85 -5.24 -14.75
CA LEU A 182 13.46 -5.65 -14.88
C LEU A 182 13.08 -6.69 -13.82
N ALA A 183 13.89 -7.75 -13.68
CA ALA A 183 13.70 -8.77 -12.65
C ALA A 183 13.63 -8.16 -11.25
N GLY A 184 14.55 -7.24 -10.93
CA GLY A 184 14.55 -6.53 -9.66
C GLY A 184 13.33 -5.63 -9.45
N THR A 185 12.80 -5.01 -10.50
CA THR A 185 11.56 -4.22 -10.44
C THR A 185 10.35 -5.12 -10.18
N LEU A 186 10.27 -6.27 -10.85
CA LEU A 186 9.20 -7.26 -10.65
C LEU A 186 9.26 -7.86 -9.25
N CYS A 187 10.47 -8.22 -8.76
CA CYS A 187 10.68 -8.64 -7.39
C CYS A 187 10.11 -7.61 -6.42
N TRP A 188 10.43 -6.32 -6.60
CA TRP A 188 9.93 -5.25 -5.75
C TRP A 188 8.40 -5.16 -5.78
N VAL A 189 7.77 -5.12 -6.96
CA VAL A 189 6.31 -4.96 -7.11
C VAL A 189 5.56 -6.16 -6.53
N VAL A 190 5.91 -7.38 -6.94
CA VAL A 190 5.24 -8.60 -6.49
C VAL A 190 5.52 -8.84 -5.01
N GLY A 191 6.74 -8.59 -4.54
CA GLY A 191 7.06 -8.73 -3.13
C GLY A 191 6.35 -7.70 -2.26
N LYS A 192 6.16 -6.45 -2.74
CA LYS A 192 5.33 -5.46 -2.05
C LYS A 192 3.85 -5.84 -2.03
N ALA A 193 3.34 -6.42 -3.11
CA ALA A 193 1.96 -6.95 -3.16
C ALA A 193 1.75 -8.11 -2.18
N ASN A 194 2.83 -8.81 -1.80
CA ASN A 194 2.81 -9.94 -0.89
C ASN A 194 3.40 -9.65 0.51
N GLY A 195 3.64 -8.37 0.84
CA GLY A 195 4.12 -7.97 2.17
C GLY A 195 5.56 -8.36 2.50
N LEU A 196 6.38 -8.73 1.50
CA LEU A 196 7.77 -9.18 1.70
C LEU A 196 8.74 -8.07 2.05
N PHE A 197 8.43 -6.84 1.64
CA PHE A 197 9.28 -5.67 1.91
C PHE A 197 8.54 -4.65 2.77
N GLY A 198 9.16 -4.22 3.86
CA GLY A 198 8.62 -3.20 4.75
C GLY A 198 8.85 -3.56 6.22
N PRO A 199 8.20 -2.86 7.15
CA PRO A 199 8.36 -3.11 8.59
C PRO A 199 8.03 -4.54 9.01
N GLN A 200 7.14 -5.21 8.28
CA GLN A 200 6.67 -6.57 8.55
C GLN A 200 7.32 -7.64 7.65
N GLY A 201 8.09 -7.23 6.64
CA GLY A 201 8.67 -8.14 5.66
C GLY A 201 10.01 -8.72 6.10
N SER A 202 10.27 -10.00 5.78
CA SER A 202 11.52 -10.68 6.13
C SER A 202 12.65 -10.45 5.12
N VAL A 203 12.34 -9.99 3.90
CA VAL A 203 13.32 -9.84 2.82
C VAL A 203 13.74 -8.37 2.69
N ARG A 204 15.04 -8.12 2.57
CA ARG A 204 15.56 -6.77 2.31
C ARG A 204 15.80 -6.57 0.83
N MET A 205 15.37 -5.44 0.29
CA MET A 205 15.64 -5.10 -1.12
C MET A 205 17.13 -5.02 -1.47
N LYS A 206 17.98 -4.83 -0.45
CA LYS A 206 19.45 -4.88 -0.60
C LYS A 206 19.92 -6.28 -1.01
N GLU A 207 19.36 -7.35 -0.44
CA GLU A 207 19.75 -8.74 -0.72
C GLU A 207 19.38 -9.11 -2.17
N VAL A 208 18.18 -8.71 -2.60
CA VAL A 208 17.73 -8.89 -3.99
C VAL A 208 18.63 -8.13 -4.97
N ARG A 209 19.07 -6.91 -4.64
CA ARG A 209 20.01 -6.15 -5.46
C ARG A 209 21.37 -6.82 -5.60
N GLU A 210 21.88 -7.35 -4.49
CA GLU A 210 23.16 -8.05 -4.43
C GLU A 210 23.10 -9.34 -5.26
N ALA A 211 22.03 -10.12 -5.12
CA ALA A 211 21.80 -11.34 -5.93
C ALA A 211 21.70 -11.04 -7.44
N LEU A 212 21.13 -9.89 -7.82
CA LEU A 212 21.03 -9.46 -9.21
C LEU A 212 22.27 -8.71 -9.71
N ALA A 213 23.28 -8.49 -8.86
CA ALA A 213 24.47 -7.67 -9.15
C ALA A 213 24.14 -6.26 -9.70
N VAL A 214 23.07 -5.63 -9.19
CA VAL A 214 22.64 -4.30 -9.64
C VAL A 214 23.05 -3.21 -8.62
N GLY A 215 23.90 -2.29 -9.08
CA GLY A 215 24.38 -1.16 -8.26
C GLY A 215 23.36 -0.03 -8.07
N ALA A 216 22.41 0.13 -9.01
CA ALA A 216 21.40 1.20 -8.98
C ALA A 216 20.12 0.81 -8.21
N SER A 217 19.26 1.79 -7.97
CA SER A 217 17.93 1.55 -7.40
C SER A 217 17.05 0.74 -8.37
N LEU A 218 16.43 -0.32 -7.87
CA LEU A 218 15.50 -1.18 -8.62
C LEU A 218 14.08 -0.61 -8.68
N ALA A 219 13.81 0.49 -7.98
CA ALA A 219 12.50 1.13 -7.95
C ALA A 219 12.29 2.14 -9.10
N GLY A 220 13.23 2.31 -10.03
CA GLY A 220 13.11 3.37 -11.04
C GLY A 220 11.89 3.27 -11.96
N ASN A 221 11.46 2.04 -12.27
CA ASN A 221 10.40 1.76 -13.25
C ASN A 221 9.16 1.07 -12.62
N HIS A 222 9.03 1.05 -11.28
CA HIS A 222 7.92 0.32 -10.64
C HIS A 222 6.54 0.84 -11.07
N ALA A 223 6.39 2.16 -11.23
CA ALA A 223 5.12 2.76 -11.61
C ALA A 223 4.62 2.26 -12.99
N GLU A 224 5.52 2.06 -13.95
CA GLU A 224 5.15 1.53 -15.26
C GLU A 224 4.72 0.06 -15.20
N VAL A 225 5.38 -0.74 -14.34
CA VAL A 225 5.02 -2.15 -14.09
C VAL A 225 3.69 -2.23 -13.34
N GLU A 226 3.49 -1.42 -12.31
CA GLU A 226 2.24 -1.32 -11.56
C GLU A 226 1.08 -0.94 -12.47
N ASP A 227 1.25 0.08 -13.33
CA ASP A 227 0.22 0.51 -14.26
C ASP A 227 -0.07 -0.57 -15.32
N ALA A 228 0.94 -1.32 -15.77
CA ALA A 228 0.74 -2.45 -16.68
C ALA A 228 -0.08 -3.59 -16.03
N LEU A 229 0.22 -3.94 -14.78
CA LEU A 229 -0.52 -4.95 -14.02
C LEU A 229 -1.95 -4.49 -13.66
N TRP A 230 -2.08 -3.22 -13.30
CA TRP A 230 -3.35 -2.59 -12.95
C TRP A 230 -4.28 -2.46 -14.16
N GLY A 231 -3.72 -2.14 -15.32
CA GLY A 231 -4.44 -1.93 -16.57
C GLY A 231 -5.37 -0.72 -16.53
N LEU A 232 -6.51 -0.80 -17.24
CA LEU A 232 -7.49 0.28 -17.34
C LEU A 232 -8.53 0.30 -16.18
N ARG A 233 -8.26 -0.41 -15.09
CA ARG A 233 -9.18 -0.47 -13.94
C ARG A 233 -9.25 0.89 -13.24
N SER A 234 -10.43 1.26 -12.77
CA SER A 234 -10.57 2.46 -11.92
C SER A 234 -9.98 2.17 -10.54
N ARG A 235 -8.95 2.92 -10.12
CA ARG A 235 -8.49 2.91 -8.73
C ARG A 235 -9.55 3.58 -7.86
N ASN A 236 -9.97 2.94 -6.78
CA ASN A 236 -10.79 3.62 -5.81
C ASN A 236 -9.94 4.63 -5.03
N ARG A 237 -9.88 5.87 -5.54
CA ARG A 237 -9.09 6.97 -4.93
C ARG A 237 -9.52 7.32 -3.51
N THR A 238 -10.67 6.84 -3.07
CA THR A 238 -11.19 7.06 -1.71
C THR A 238 -10.84 5.92 -0.75
N CYS A 239 -10.28 4.83 -1.27
CA CYS A 239 -9.97 3.65 -0.48
C CYS A 239 -8.58 3.76 0.17
N PHE A 240 -8.49 4.57 1.23
CA PHE A 240 -7.36 4.47 2.14
C PHE A 240 -7.34 3.08 2.78
N ARG A 241 -6.16 2.47 2.89
CA ARG A 241 -5.97 1.21 3.63
C ARG A 241 -6.59 1.35 5.03
N PRO A 242 -7.67 0.62 5.35
CA PRO A 242 -8.23 0.61 6.70
C PRO A 242 -7.16 0.15 7.71
N SER A 243 -7.21 0.71 8.91
CA SER A 243 -6.37 0.22 10.03
C SER A 243 -6.55 -1.29 10.19
N GLY A 244 -5.49 -2.02 10.51
CA GLY A 244 -5.55 -3.48 10.69
C GLY A 244 -5.51 -4.31 9.40
N LEU A 245 -5.59 -3.72 8.20
CA LEU A 245 -5.32 -4.44 6.95
C LEU A 245 -3.81 -4.44 6.63
N PRO A 246 -3.30 -5.46 5.92
CA PRO A 246 -1.87 -5.54 5.60
C PRO A 246 -1.45 -4.40 4.66
N ASP A 247 -0.22 -3.91 4.84
CA ASP A 247 0.36 -2.87 4.00
C ASP A 247 0.88 -3.47 2.68
N LEU A 248 -0.05 -3.72 1.76
CA LEU A 248 0.21 -4.33 0.46
C LEU A 248 0.14 -3.30 -0.66
N LEU A 249 1.00 -3.48 -1.66
CA LEU A 249 0.84 -2.81 -2.94
C LEU A 249 -0.33 -3.44 -3.71
N LEU A 250 -1.31 -2.63 -4.11
CA LEU A 250 -2.52 -3.09 -4.78
C LEU A 250 -2.29 -3.24 -6.28
N THR A 251 -2.14 -4.48 -6.75
CA THR A 251 -1.96 -4.80 -8.18
C THR A 251 -3.27 -5.03 -8.93
N GLY A 252 -4.38 -5.24 -8.20
CA GLY A 252 -5.67 -5.60 -8.80
C GLY A 252 -5.66 -7.01 -9.40
N ARG A 253 -4.83 -7.91 -8.85
CA ARG A 253 -4.53 -9.23 -9.40
C ARG A 253 -4.34 -10.26 -8.28
N SER A 254 -5.39 -11.00 -7.97
CA SER A 254 -5.36 -12.07 -6.97
C SER A 254 -4.46 -13.25 -7.35
N ASP A 255 -4.19 -13.43 -8.65
CA ASP A 255 -3.32 -14.47 -9.22
C ASP A 255 -1.82 -14.18 -9.06
N LEU A 256 -1.47 -13.02 -8.50
CA LEU A 256 -0.11 -12.66 -8.08
C LEU A 256 0.08 -12.73 -6.56
N LEU A 257 -0.97 -13.06 -5.82
CA LEU A 257 -0.91 -13.18 -4.37
C LEU A 257 -0.62 -14.62 -3.97
N VAL A 258 0.37 -14.83 -3.10
CA VAL A 258 0.68 -16.16 -2.57
C VAL A 258 -0.37 -16.62 -1.55
N SER A 259 -0.51 -17.92 -1.38
CA SER A 259 -1.51 -18.57 -0.52
C SER A 259 -1.55 -18.02 0.91
N GLY A 260 -0.40 -17.66 1.49
CA GLY A 260 -0.32 -17.04 2.81
C GLY A 260 -1.08 -15.71 2.88
N VAL A 261 -0.89 -14.85 1.89
CA VAL A 261 -1.57 -13.55 1.78
C VAL A 261 -3.04 -13.77 1.44
N ARG A 262 -3.36 -14.64 0.49
CA ARG A 262 -4.74 -14.96 0.12
C ARG A 262 -5.55 -15.47 1.32
N ARG A 263 -4.99 -16.35 2.16
CA ARG A 263 -5.61 -16.81 3.42
C ARG A 263 -5.94 -15.64 4.35
N HIS A 264 -5.05 -14.67 4.49
CA HIS A 264 -5.30 -13.49 5.31
C HIS A 264 -6.45 -12.65 4.72
N LEU A 265 -6.43 -12.40 3.41
CA LEU A 265 -7.47 -11.63 2.74
C LEU A 265 -8.84 -12.31 2.77
N VAL A 266 -8.90 -13.64 2.63
CA VAL A 266 -10.14 -14.41 2.80
C VAL A 266 -10.70 -14.22 4.21
N ARG A 267 -9.86 -14.30 5.26
CA ARG A 267 -10.33 -14.04 6.64
C ARG A 267 -10.92 -12.64 6.78
N VAL A 268 -10.27 -11.61 6.23
CA VAL A 268 -10.78 -10.23 6.23
C VAL A 268 -12.12 -10.13 5.49
N ARG A 269 -12.24 -10.77 4.32
CA ARG A 269 -13.49 -10.82 3.55
C ARG A 269 -14.64 -11.39 4.37
N GLU A 270 -14.44 -12.57 4.98
CA GLU A 270 -15.49 -13.22 5.77
C GLU A 270 -15.92 -12.36 6.97
N GLN A 271 -14.94 -11.75 7.67
CA GLN A 271 -15.24 -10.84 8.79
C GLN A 271 -16.05 -9.62 8.34
N ALA A 272 -15.69 -9.01 7.20
CA ALA A 272 -16.40 -7.87 6.67
C ALA A 272 -17.83 -8.21 6.24
N LEU A 273 -18.04 -9.39 5.64
CA LEU A 273 -19.38 -9.88 5.25
C LEU A 273 -20.25 -10.17 6.48
N VAL A 274 -19.70 -10.76 7.54
CA VAL A 274 -20.43 -10.97 8.81
C VAL A 274 -20.84 -9.63 9.43
N ALA A 275 -19.94 -8.65 9.46
CA ALA A 275 -20.24 -7.32 9.98
C ALA A 275 -21.31 -6.59 9.14
N GLN A 276 -21.25 -6.72 7.81
CA GLN A 276 -22.26 -6.19 6.90
C GLN A 276 -23.65 -6.79 7.19
N ALA A 277 -23.72 -8.12 7.37
CA ALA A 277 -24.97 -8.80 7.66
C ALA A 277 -25.56 -8.36 9.02
N ALA A 278 -24.71 -8.17 10.05
CA ALA A 278 -25.14 -7.69 11.36
C ALA A 278 -25.66 -6.24 11.34
N GLN A 279 -25.14 -5.38 10.45
CA GLN A 279 -25.61 -4.00 10.28
C GLN A 279 -26.97 -3.93 9.55
N ALA A 280 -27.29 -4.95 8.74
CA ALA A 280 -28.52 -5.02 7.95
C ALA A 280 -29.70 -5.68 8.69
N ALA A 281 -29.45 -6.33 9.83
CA ALA A 281 -30.44 -6.99 10.68
C ALA A 281 -31.01 -6.03 11.74
#